data_AF-A0A2C9KWX2-F1
#
_entry.id   AF-A0A2C9KWX2-F1
#
_cell.length_a   1.000
_cell.length_b   1.000
_cell.length_c   1.000
_cell.angle_alpha   90.00
_cell.angle_beta   90.00
_cell.angle_gamma   90.00
#
_symmetry.space_group_name_H-M   'P 1'
#
loop_
_entity.id
_entity.type
_entity.pdbx_description
1 polymer ?
#
loop_
_entity_poly.entity_id
_entity_poly.type
_entity_poly.pdbx_seq_one_letter_code
_entity_poly.pdbx_strand_id
1 'polypeptide(L)' 'MSKMNFEALARDLLLVRQYRVEVYTNKGGAKSNDWVIAFKGSPGNLCQFEELLFGNTEMSVTGGVLGLKIANENGQV' A
#
# COMPACT_ATOMS: atom_id res chain seq x y z
N MET A 1 -12.57 -15.18 -1.98
CA MET A 1 -11.55 -14.65 -2.92
C MET A 1 -10.32 -15.52 -2.80
N SER A 2 -9.72 -15.99 -3.90
CA SER A 2 -8.47 -16.74 -3.84
C SER A 2 -7.30 -15.80 -3.58
N LYS A 3 -6.20 -16.30 -2.99
CA LYS A 3 -4.95 -15.54 -2.79
C LYS A 3 -4.48 -14.92 -4.11
N MET A 4 -4.41 -15.72 -5.17
CA MET A 4 -4.00 -15.28 -6.51
C MET A 4 -4.83 -14.09 -7.06
N ASN A 5 -6.15 -14.09 -6.85
CA ASN A 5 -7.00 -12.98 -7.32
C ASN A 5 -6.76 -11.70 -6.51
N PHE A 6 -6.49 -11.83 -5.20
CA PHE A 6 -6.12 -10.68 -4.37
C PHE A 6 -4.81 -10.06 -4.83
N GLU A 7 -3.80 -10.88 -5.11
CA GLU A 7 -2.49 -10.41 -5.58
C GLU A 7 -2.59 -9.67 -6.91
N ALA A 8 -3.31 -10.25 -7.88
CA ALA A 8 -3.56 -9.63 -9.18
C ALA A 8 -4.30 -8.29 -9.05
N LEU A 9 -5.32 -8.22 -8.19
CA LEU A 9 -6.08 -7.00 -7.94
C LEU A 9 -5.23 -5.92 -7.26
N ALA A 10 -4.48 -6.26 -6.22
CA ALA A 10 -3.62 -5.30 -5.53
C ALA A 10 -2.54 -4.73 -6.47
N ARG A 11 -2.01 -5.57 -7.37
CA ARG A 11 -1.09 -5.13 -8.43
C ARG A 11 -1.73 -4.12 -9.38
N ASP A 12 -2.92 -4.40 -9.90
CA ASP A 12 -3.64 -3.48 -10.79
C ASP A 12 -3.95 -2.14 -10.10
N LEU A 13 -4.42 -2.20 -8.84
CA LEU A 13 -4.76 -1.01 -8.07
C LEU A 13 -3.55 -0.12 -7.80
N LEU A 14 -2.43 -0.69 -7.35
CA LEU A 14 -1.26 0.07 -6.94
C LEU A 14 -0.44 0.57 -8.13
N LEU A 15 -0.29 -0.25 -9.18
CA LEU A 15 0.66 0.01 -10.26
C LEU A 15 0.01 0.62 -11.51
N VAL A 16 -1.23 0.24 -11.83
CA VAL A 16 -1.92 0.72 -13.03
C VAL A 16 -2.86 1.87 -12.68
N ARG A 17 -3.75 1.66 -11.71
CA ARG A 17 -4.77 2.65 -11.33
C ARG A 17 -4.28 3.72 -10.38
N GLN A 18 -3.08 3.55 -9.82
CA GLN A 18 -2.46 4.49 -8.89
C GLN A 18 -3.33 4.77 -7.65
N TYR A 19 -4.00 3.74 -7.12
CA TYR A 19 -4.86 3.81 -5.94
C TYR A 19 -4.11 3.49 -4.65
N ARG A 20 -4.72 3.85 -3.51
CA ARG A 20 -4.27 3.43 -2.17
C ARG A 20 -5.09 2.23 -1.72
N VAL A 21 -4.44 1.27 -1.08
CA VAL A 21 -5.04 0.02 -0.62
C VAL A 21 -4.83 -0.11 0.88
N GLU A 22 -5.90 -0.44 1.60
CA GLU A 22 -5.85 -0.82 3.00
C GLU A 22 -6.44 -2.22 3.16
N VAL A 23 -5.71 -3.12 3.80
CA VAL A 23 -6.12 -4.50 4.03
C VAL A 23 -6.47 -4.63 5.49
N TYR A 24 -7.70 -5.05 5.76
CA TYR A 24 -8.19 -5.26 7.12
C TYR A 24 -8.21 -6.74 7.46
N THR A 25 -7.84 -7.07 8.69
CA THR A 25 -7.99 -8.42 9.25
C THR A 25 -8.85 -8.35 10.50
N ASN A 26 -9.66 -9.37 10.70
CA ASN A 26 -10.44 -9.51 11.92
C ASN A 26 -9.56 -10.18 12.97
N LYS A 27 -9.23 -9.45 14.04
CA LYS A 27 -8.48 -9.98 15.19
C LYS A 27 -9.36 -10.79 16.13
N GLY A 28 -10.66 -10.56 16.09
CA GLY A 28 -11.62 -11.38 16.80
C GLY A 28 -11.94 -12.69 16.07
N GLY A 29 -12.68 -13.56 16.74
CA GLY A 29 -13.24 -14.75 16.10
C GLY A 29 -14.29 -14.40 15.03
N ALA A 30 -14.76 -15.41 14.29
CA ALA A 30 -15.65 -15.23 13.13
C ALA A 30 -16.97 -14.45 13.38
N LYS A 31 -17.37 -14.27 14.65
CA LYS A 31 -18.58 -13.51 15.03
C LYS A 31 -18.29 -12.14 15.65
N SER A 32 -17.02 -11.78 15.82
CA SER A 32 -16.59 -10.49 16.35
C SER A 32 -16.41 -9.49 15.20
N ASN A 33 -16.66 -8.21 15.45
CA ASN A 33 -16.42 -7.13 14.48
C ASN A 33 -15.16 -6.32 14.86
N ASP A 34 -14.07 -7.00 15.20
CA ASP A 34 -12.82 -6.39 15.62
C ASP A 34 -11.82 -6.32 14.44
N TRP A 35 -12.11 -5.41 13.50
CA TRP A 35 -11.32 -5.22 12.29
C TRP A 35 -10.20 -4.20 12.51
N VAL A 36 -8.98 -4.60 12.18
CA VAL A 36 -7.81 -3.74 12.22
C VAL A 36 -7.11 -3.70 10.88
N ILE A 37 -6.40 -2.63 10.60
CA ILE A 37 -5.57 -2.54 9.40
C ILE A 37 -4.33 -3.40 9.60
N ALA A 38 -4.15 -4.39 8.72
CA ALA A 38 -2.95 -5.21 8.67
C ALA A 38 -1.89 -4.60 7.74
N PHE A 39 -2.31 -4.08 6.59
CA PHE A 39 -1.39 -3.54 5.57
C PHE A 39 -1.95 -2.27 4.93
N LYS A 40 -1.06 -1.35 4.59
CA LYS A 40 -1.33 -0.16 3.79
C LYS A 40 -0.35 -0.08 2.63
N GLY A 41 -0.88 0.21 1.45
CA GLY A 41 -0.12 0.36 0.22
C GLY A 41 -0.55 1.62 -0.51
N SER A 42 0.41 2.31 -1.10
CA SER A 42 0.15 3.41 -2.03
C SER A 42 1.15 3.34 -3.17
N PRO A 43 0.91 4.03 -4.30
CA PRO A 43 1.83 3.94 -5.44
C PRO A 43 3.26 4.41 -5.11
N GLY A 44 3.43 5.30 -4.12
CA GLY A 44 4.73 5.74 -3.62
C GLY A 44 5.26 4.99 -2.38
N ASN A 45 4.48 4.04 -1.83
CA ASN A 45 4.89 3.25 -0.67
C ASN A 45 4.36 1.81 -0.83
N LEU A 46 5.24 0.95 -1.35
CA LEU A 46 4.94 -0.45 -1.64
C LEU A 46 5.57 -1.42 -0.63
N CYS A 47 6.29 -0.95 0.39
CA CYS A 47 7.08 -1.79 1.31
C CYS A 47 6.32 -3.01 1.86
N GLN A 48 5.05 -2.84 2.23
CA GLN A 48 4.22 -3.92 2.80
C GLN A 48 3.62 -4.88 1.76
N PHE A 49 3.76 -4.56 0.47
CA PHE A 49 3.24 -5.32 -0.65
C PHE A 49 4.37 -5.86 -1.55
N GLU A 50 5.65 -5.66 -1.21
CA GLU A 50 6.78 -6.04 -2.07
C GLU A 50 6.79 -7.53 -2.41
N GLU A 51 6.68 -8.40 -1.43
CA GLU A 51 6.66 -9.86 -1.65
C GLU A 51 5.46 -10.27 -2.53
N LEU A 52 4.30 -9.63 -2.32
CA LEU A 52 3.08 -9.86 -3.09
C LEU A 52 3.19 -9.37 -4.53
N LEU A 53 3.80 -8.21 -4.75
CA LEU A 53 3.88 -7.57 -6.05
C LEU A 53 5.03 -8.15 -6.89
N PHE A 54 6.16 -8.47 -6.26
CA PHE A 54 7.45 -8.75 -6.92
C PHE A 54 8.00 -10.16 -6.70
N GLY A 55 7.38 -10.98 -5.84
CA GLY A 55 7.86 -12.34 -5.57
C GLY A 55 7.97 -13.26 -6.81
N ASN A 56 7.39 -12.85 -7.94
CA ASN A 56 7.43 -13.57 -9.22
C ASN A 56 7.78 -12.67 -10.43
N THR A 57 8.16 -11.41 -10.24
CA THR A 57 8.39 -10.48 -11.36
C THR A 57 9.37 -9.39 -10.97
N GLU A 58 10.49 -9.28 -11.70
CA GLU A 58 11.39 -8.13 -11.59
C GLU A 58 10.66 -6.88 -12.11
N MET A 59 10.46 -5.89 -11.24
CA MET A 59 9.86 -4.63 -11.65
C MET A 59 10.81 -3.47 -11.35
N SER A 60 11.12 -2.71 -12.41
CA SER A 60 12.18 -1.70 -12.44
C SER A 60 11.71 -0.28 -12.05
N VAL A 61 10.57 -0.13 -11.38
CA VAL A 61 10.02 1.18 -11.00
C VAL A 61 9.73 1.22 -9.50
N THR A 62 10.68 1.80 -8.76
CA THR A 62 10.44 2.22 -7.38
C THR A 62 9.79 3.61 -7.41
N GLY A 63 8.54 3.70 -6.99
CA GLY A 63 7.85 4.96 -6.74
C GLY A 63 8.11 5.38 -5.29
N GLY A 64 8.67 6.57 -5.07
CA GLY A 64 8.91 7.12 -3.74
C GLY A 64 7.92 8.23 -3.37
N VAL A 65 7.66 8.41 -2.07
CA VAL A 65 6.96 9.60 -1.57
C VAL A 65 7.98 10.69 -1.24
N LEU A 66 7.76 11.92 -1.71
CA LEU A 66 8.53 13.11 -1.35
C LEU A 66 7.67 14.08 -0.54
N GLY A 67 8.18 14.51 0.62
CA GLY A 67 7.60 15.61 1.40
C GLY A 67 8.39 16.89 1.16
N LEU A 68 7.75 17.93 0.62
CA LEU A 68 8.37 19.24 0.40
C LEU A 68 7.81 20.25 1.41
N LYS A 69 8.68 20.85 2.23
CA LYS A 69 8.36 22.02 3.06
C LYS A 69 9.13 23.23 2.53
N ILE A 70 8.41 24.22 2.05
CA ILE A 70 8.98 25.50 1.62
C ILE A 70 8.92 26.45 2.81
N ALA A 71 10.05 27.09 3.14
CA ALA A 71 10.12 28.11 4.18
C ALA A 71 10.90 29.31 3.63
N ASN A 72 10.42 30.52 3.88
CA ASN A 72 11.20 31.73 3.64
C ASN A 72 12.28 31.89 4.73
N GLU A 73 13.30 32.71 4.48
CA GLU A 73 14.47 32.93 5.35
C GLU A 73 14.14 33.26 6.83
N ASN A 74 12.89 33.64 7.12
CA ASN A 74 12.43 33.95 8.48
C ASN A 74 11.73 32.77 9.21
N GLY A 75 11.66 31.58 8.62
CA GLY A 75 11.20 30.36 9.30
C GLY A 75 9.74 30.35 9.78
N GLN A 76 8.92 31.33 9.41
CA GLN A 76 7.50 31.39 9.77
C GLN A 76 6.65 30.72 8.69
N VAL A 77 5.84 29.74 9.14
CA VAL A 77 4.77 29.08 8.39
C VAL A 77 3.46 29.85 8.54
#